data_AF-A0A3M5IZR1-F1
#
_entry.id   AF-A0A3M5IZR1-F1
#
_cell.length_a   1.000
_cell.length_b   1.000
_cell.length_c   1.000
_cell.angle_alpha   90.00
_cell.angle_beta   90.00
_cell.angle_gamma   90.00
#
_symmetry.space_group_name_H-M   'P 1'
#
loop_
_entity.id
_entity.type
_entity.pdbx_description
1 polymer ?
#
loop_
_entity_poly.entity_id
_entity_poly.type
_entity_poly.pdbx_seq_one_letter_code
_entity_poly.pdbx_strand_id
1 'polypeptide(L)'
;IHQADDYKAAAVIAQRAGDVVTRIGQVHVYLPLRALPMPGYWPAGELIEGVAATGKWQELTPSLSPSCAVFPNFGPGVQATDGSYAWALWRPYSCCKRQGQTFLGSTDFQ
;
A
#
# COMPACT_ATOMS: atom_id res chain seq x y z
N ILE A 1 12.95 -22.72 -15.86
CA ILE A 1 13.17 -21.55 -14.98
C ILE A 1 12.41 -21.85 -13.69
N HIS A 2 13.11 -22.22 -12.62
CA HIS A 2 12.47 -22.52 -11.34
C HIS A 2 12.87 -21.39 -10.40
N GLN A 3 11.89 -20.70 -9.82
CA GLN A 3 12.16 -19.81 -8.71
C GLN A 3 12.62 -20.71 -7.55
N ALA A 4 13.78 -20.40 -6.95
CA ALA A 4 14.39 -21.23 -5.91
C ALA A 4 13.69 -21.12 -4.53
N ASP A 5 12.87 -20.09 -4.34
CA ASP A 5 12.18 -19.74 -3.10
C ASP A 5 10.79 -19.15 -3.42
N ASP A 6 9.77 -19.99 -3.28
CA ASP A 6 8.40 -19.67 -3.64
C ASP A 6 7.83 -18.52 -2.80
N TYR A 7 8.15 -18.47 -1.51
CA TYR A 7 7.76 -17.36 -0.65
C TYR A 7 8.29 -16.03 -1.18
N LYS A 8 9.60 -15.95 -1.52
CA LYS A 8 10.18 -14.72 -2.07
C LYS A 8 9.56 -14.35 -3.41
N ALA A 9 9.29 -15.34 -4.25
CA ALA A 9 8.61 -15.13 -5.53
C ALA A 9 7.23 -14.49 -5.31
N ALA A 10 6.41 -15.12 -4.47
CA ALA A 10 5.06 -14.68 -4.20
C ALA A 10 5.00 -13.32 -3.51
N ALA A 11 5.92 -13.03 -2.59
CA ALA A 11 6.03 -11.71 -1.95
C ALA A 11 6.35 -10.59 -2.97
N VAL A 12 7.23 -10.84 -3.94
CA VAL A 12 7.51 -9.90 -5.03
C VAL A 12 6.26 -9.69 -5.90
N ILE A 13 5.53 -10.76 -6.23
CA ILE A 13 4.29 -10.65 -7.01
C ILE A 13 3.22 -9.85 -6.25
N ALA A 14 3.07 -10.05 -4.95
CA ALA A 14 2.16 -9.28 -4.11
C ALA A 14 2.52 -7.78 -4.12
N GLN A 15 3.80 -7.44 -3.95
CA GLN A 15 4.27 -6.06 -4.05
C GLN A 15 3.99 -5.45 -5.43
N ARG A 16 4.23 -6.21 -6.51
CA ARG A 16 3.92 -5.78 -7.88
C ARG A 16 2.43 -5.52 -8.11
N ALA A 17 1.56 -6.36 -7.55
CA ALA A 17 0.12 -6.11 -7.58
C ALA A 17 -0.23 -4.79 -6.86
N GLY A 18 0.41 -4.53 -5.72
CA GLY A 18 0.31 -3.26 -4.99
C GLY A 18 0.78 -2.05 -5.81
N ASP A 19 1.90 -2.15 -6.52
CA ASP A 19 2.39 -1.11 -7.43
C ASP A 19 1.37 -0.82 -8.53
N VAL A 20 0.84 -1.87 -9.18
CA VAL A 20 -0.15 -1.75 -10.24
C VAL A 20 -1.39 -0.98 -9.75
N VAL A 21 -1.95 -1.32 -8.59
CA VAL A 21 -3.20 -0.66 -8.17
C VAL A 21 -3.01 0.74 -7.59
N THR A 22 -1.78 1.15 -7.24
CA THR A 22 -1.53 2.43 -6.54
C THR A 22 -0.78 3.49 -7.35
N ARG A 23 0.02 3.11 -8.36
CA ARG A 23 0.80 4.06 -9.19
C ARG A 23 -0.02 4.57 -10.37
N ILE A 24 0.21 5.83 -10.77
CA ILE A 24 -0.48 6.47 -11.92
C ILE A 24 0.48 6.55 -13.11
N GLY A 25 -0.02 6.41 -14.34
CA GLY A 25 0.73 6.69 -15.57
C GLY A 25 1.75 5.61 -15.98
N GLN A 26 1.61 4.39 -15.47
CA GLN A 26 2.40 3.25 -15.95
C GLN A 26 1.88 2.79 -17.33
N VAL A 27 2.76 2.28 -18.20
CA VAL A 27 2.43 1.78 -19.55
C VAL A 27 1.76 0.39 -19.47
N HIS A 28 0.69 0.30 -18.68
CA HIS A 28 -0.13 -0.90 -18.53
C HIS A 28 -1.60 -0.48 -18.49
N VAL A 29 -2.49 -1.22 -19.13
CA VAL A 29 -3.94 -0.92 -19.12
C VAL A 29 -4.51 -1.32 -17.76
N TYR A 30 -4.61 -0.39 -16.82
CA TYR A 30 -5.39 -0.57 -15.60
C TYR A 30 -6.02 0.75 -15.14
N LEU A 31 -7.14 0.64 -14.43
CA LEU A 31 -7.74 1.75 -13.69
C LEU A 31 -7.16 1.69 -12.26
N PRO A 32 -6.27 2.63 -11.86
CA PRO A 32 -5.71 2.61 -10.50
C PRO A 32 -6.83 2.74 -9.47
N LEU A 33 -6.77 1.97 -8.39
CA LEU A 33 -7.66 2.11 -7.22
C LEU A 33 -7.21 3.27 -6.32
N ARG A 34 -6.61 4.30 -6.91
CA ARG A 34 -6.13 5.48 -6.20
C ARG A 34 -7.17 6.59 -6.32
N ALA A 35 -7.78 6.94 -5.20
CA ALA A 35 -8.66 8.10 -5.13
C ALA A 35 -7.87 9.40 -5.30
N LEU A 36 -8.50 10.40 -5.92
CA LEU A 36 -7.95 11.75 -6.00
C LEU A 36 -8.16 12.49 -4.66
N PRO A 37 -7.18 13.28 -4.21
CA PRO A 37 -7.35 14.11 -3.02
C PRO A 37 -8.42 15.19 -3.24
N MET A 38 -9.15 15.52 -2.19
CA MET A 38 -10.12 16.64 -2.16
C MET A 38 -10.03 17.35 -0.81
N PRO A 39 -10.49 18.61 -0.67
CA PRO A 39 -10.46 19.31 0.62
C PRO A 39 -11.08 18.45 1.74
N GLY A 40 -10.33 18.20 2.82
CA GLY A 40 -10.77 17.35 3.93
C GLY A 40 -10.50 15.83 3.77
N TYR A 41 -9.98 15.38 2.61
CA TYR A 41 -9.70 13.98 2.31
C TYR A 41 -8.33 13.81 1.64
N TRP A 42 -7.45 13.07 2.32
CA TRP A 42 -6.10 12.76 1.86
C TRP A 42 -5.97 11.24 1.70
N PRO A 43 -6.26 10.71 0.49
CA PRO A 43 -6.13 9.29 0.21
C PRO A 43 -4.68 8.83 0.31
N ALA A 44 -4.50 7.52 0.50
CA ALA A 44 -3.18 6.92 0.45
C ALA A 44 -2.51 7.21 -0.91
N GLY A 45 -1.21 7.54 -0.89
CA GLY A 45 -0.42 7.84 -2.09
C GLY A 45 -0.08 6.60 -2.91
N GLU A 46 1.12 6.53 -3.44
CA GLU A 46 1.66 5.32 -4.08
C GLU A 46 2.14 4.33 -3.00
N LEU A 47 2.28 3.04 -3.32
CA LEU A 47 3.03 2.09 -2.48
C LEU A 47 4.51 2.20 -2.82
N ILE A 48 5.35 2.36 -1.80
CA ILE A 48 6.80 2.50 -1.96
C ILE A 48 7.49 1.49 -1.05
N GLU A 49 8.38 0.68 -1.62
CA GLU A 49 9.18 -0.29 -0.90
C GLU A 49 10.02 0.38 0.20
N GLY A 50 10.11 -0.25 1.37
CA GLY A 50 10.86 0.26 2.51
C GLY A 50 10.19 1.43 3.25
N VAL A 51 9.12 2.03 2.72
CA VAL A 51 8.46 3.19 3.35
C VAL A 51 7.18 2.78 4.06
N ALA A 52 7.29 2.54 5.37
CA ALA A 52 6.17 2.11 6.24
C ALA A 52 4.95 3.04 6.21
N ALA A 53 5.16 4.33 5.94
CA ALA A 53 4.10 5.34 5.85
C ALA A 53 3.25 5.21 4.58
N THR A 54 3.66 4.41 3.61
CA THR A 54 2.88 4.18 2.37
C THR A 54 2.05 2.90 2.46
N GLY A 55 2.55 1.86 3.13
CA GLY A 55 1.79 0.65 3.38
C GLY A 55 2.60 -0.43 4.08
N LYS A 56 1.89 -1.45 4.57
CA LYS A 56 2.45 -2.65 5.19
C LYS A 56 1.69 -3.88 4.72
N TRP A 57 2.35 -5.02 4.70
CA TRP A 57 1.78 -6.31 4.33
C TRP A 57 1.61 -7.19 5.56
N GLN A 58 0.47 -7.86 5.67
CA GLN A 58 0.21 -8.91 6.65
C GLN A 58 0.09 -10.24 5.92
N GLU A 59 0.88 -11.24 6.33
CA GLU A 59 0.77 -12.62 5.82
C GLU A 59 -0.52 -13.28 6.32
N LEU A 60 -1.27 -13.89 5.40
CA LEU A 60 -2.50 -14.62 5.68
C LEU A 60 -2.35 -16.14 5.48
N THR A 61 -1.56 -16.54 4.48
CA THR A 61 -1.33 -17.93 4.07
C THR A 61 0.16 -18.10 3.73
N PRO A 62 0.81 -19.20 4.13
CA PRO A 62 0.28 -20.44 4.73
C PRO A 62 -0.05 -20.36 6.22
N SER A 63 0.48 -19.37 6.94
CA SER A 63 0.18 -19.12 8.35
C SER A 63 -0.20 -17.68 8.55
N LEU A 64 -1.27 -17.43 9.30
CA LEU A 64 -1.72 -16.08 9.62
C LEU A 64 -0.70 -15.40 10.54
N SER A 65 -0.14 -14.26 10.10
CA SER A 65 0.69 -13.42 10.95
C SER A 65 -0.20 -12.47 11.78
N PRO A 66 0.07 -12.32 13.10
CA PRO A 66 -0.62 -11.33 13.93
C PRO A 66 -0.09 -9.90 13.72
N SER A 67 0.94 -9.70 12.90
CA SER A 67 1.58 -8.40 12.68
C SER A 67 1.78 -8.09 11.20
N CYS A 68 1.97 -6.81 10.89
CA CYS A 68 2.23 -6.31 9.54
C CYS A 68 3.70 -5.88 9.41
N ALA A 69 4.31 -6.12 8.26
CA ALA A 69 5.68 -5.73 7.95
C ALA A 69 5.77 -4.87 6.69
N VAL A 70 6.84 -4.08 6.58
CA VAL A 70 7.13 -3.32 5.37
C VAL A 70 7.83 -4.25 4.38
N PHE A 71 7.50 -4.18 3.09
CA PHE A 71 8.24 -4.93 2.08
C PHE A 71 9.50 -4.16 1.66
N PRO A 72 10.66 -4.83 1.46
CA PRO A 72 10.93 -6.23 1.81
C PRO A 72 11.13 -6.40 3.32
N ASN A 73 10.82 -7.59 3.82
CA ASN A 73 11.13 -7.99 5.20
C ASN A 73 11.83 -9.35 5.23
N PHE A 74 12.54 -9.63 6.33
CA PHE A 74 13.27 -10.88 6.55
C PHE A 74 12.59 -11.74 7.61
N GLY A 75 11.26 -11.80 7.57
CA GLY A 75 10.47 -12.69 8.42
C GLY A 75 10.76 -14.17 8.15
N PRO A 76 10.05 -15.08 8.84
CA PRO A 76 10.32 -16.52 8.79
C PRO A 76 10.24 -17.15 7.40
N GLY A 77 9.53 -16.52 6.44
CA GLY A 77 9.46 -17.01 5.06
C GLY A 77 8.86 -18.40 4.95
N VAL A 78 7.76 -18.65 5.68
CA VAL A 78 7.12 -19.97 5.76
C VAL A 78 6.67 -20.41 4.37
N GLN A 79 7.13 -21.58 3.94
CA GLN A 79 6.80 -22.14 2.63
C GLN A 79 5.44 -22.83 2.66
N ALA A 80 4.59 -22.54 1.66
CA ALA A 80 3.30 -23.19 1.50
C ALA A 80 3.45 -24.51 0.73
N THR A 81 2.94 -25.61 1.30
CA THR A 81 3.04 -26.94 0.68
C THR A 81 2.27 -27.05 -0.65
N ASP A 82 1.20 -26.28 -0.80
CA ASP A 82 0.37 -26.20 -2.00
C ASP A 82 0.73 -25.02 -2.92
N GLY A 83 1.78 -24.27 -2.58
CA GLY A 83 2.20 -23.06 -3.29
C GLY A 83 1.22 -21.88 -3.15
N SER A 84 0.25 -21.95 -2.24
CA SER A 84 -0.71 -20.87 -2.02
C SER A 84 -0.15 -19.82 -1.05
N TYR A 85 -0.14 -18.57 -1.47
CA TYR A 85 0.28 -17.45 -0.63
C TYR A 85 -0.69 -16.29 -0.75
N ALA A 86 -0.95 -15.63 0.37
CA ALA A 86 -1.85 -14.49 0.42
C ALA A 86 -1.36 -13.46 1.44
N TRP A 87 -1.48 -12.18 1.06
CA TRP A 87 -1.18 -11.06 1.93
C TRP A 87 -2.31 -10.03 1.90
N ALA A 88 -2.57 -9.39 3.05
CA ALA A 88 -3.38 -8.19 3.13
C ALA A 88 -2.48 -6.94 3.05
N LEU A 89 -2.83 -5.99 2.17
CA LEU A 89 -2.17 -4.69 2.08
C LEU A 89 -2.89 -3.66 2.94
N TRP A 90 -2.21 -3.19 3.98
CA TRP A 90 -2.70 -2.12 4.86
C TRP A 90 -2.19 -0.76 4.39
N ARG A 91 -3.12 0.17 4.16
CA ARG A 91 -2.87 1.51 3.63
C ARG A 91 -3.33 2.58 4.62
N PRO A 92 -2.51 3.59 4.94
CA PRO A 92 -2.93 4.69 5.81
C PRO A 92 -3.76 5.69 5.01
N TYR A 93 -4.98 5.94 5.47
CA TYR A 93 -5.82 7.03 5.01
C TYR A 93 -5.92 8.06 6.13
N SER A 94 -5.79 9.34 5.78
CA SER A 94 -6.00 10.42 6.74
C SER A 94 -7.27 11.19 6.37
N CYS A 95 -8.20 11.25 7.32
CA CYS A 95 -9.39 12.08 7.23
C CYS A 95 -9.28 13.26 8.20
N CYS A 96 -10.17 14.22 8.06
CA CYS A 96 -10.63 15.02 9.20
C CYS A 96 -9.62 16.03 9.78
N LYS A 97 -8.46 16.24 9.15
CA LYS A 97 -7.69 17.48 9.40
C LYS A 97 -8.46 18.64 8.77
N ARG A 98 -8.70 19.73 9.52
CA ARG A 98 -9.17 21.01 8.94
C ARG A 98 -8.04 21.60 8.10
N GLN A 99 -7.96 21.19 6.84
CA GLN A 99 -6.99 21.66 5.86
C GLN A 99 -7.70 21.74 4.49
N GLY A 100 -7.30 22.69 3.63
CA GLY A 100 -8.01 23.01 2.39
C GLY A 100 -8.98 24.20 2.48
N GLN A 101 -9.04 24.89 3.61
CA GLN A 101 -9.67 26.21 3.69
C GLN A 101 -8.76 27.20 2.95
N THR A 102 -9.27 27.84 1.91
CA THR A 102 -8.59 28.95 1.24
C THR A 102 -8.94 30.21 2.00
N PHE A 103 -7.95 30.92 2.53
CA PHE A 103 -8.17 32.24 3.13
C PHE A 103 -8.62 33.20 2.02
N LEU A 104 -9.88 33.63 2.08
CA LEU A 104 -10.47 34.53 1.08
C LEU A 104 -10.27 36.02 1.43
N GLY A 105 -9.97 36.32 2.70
CA GLY A 105 -9.75 37.68 3.21
C GLY A 105 -10.30 37.88 4.62
N SER A 106 -9.86 38.94 5.28
CA SER A 106 -10.41 39.45 6.54
C SER A 106 -10.64 40.95 6.41
N THR A 107 -11.66 41.46 7.07
CA THR A 107 -11.94 42.90 7.13
C THR A 107 -12.02 43.30 8.59
N ASP A 108 -11.17 44.24 8.99
CA ASP A 108 -11.21 44.82 10.33
C ASP A 108 -12.03 46.11 10.28
N PHE A 109 -12.93 46.28 11.25
CA PHE A 109 -13.68 47.51 11.42
C PHE A 109 -13.00 48.36 12.50
N GLN A 110 -12.59 49.57 12.15
CA GLN A 110 -12.16 50.62 13.09
C GLN A 110 -13.33 51.55 13.41
#